data_AF-A0A1I7SJE7-F1
#
_entry.id   AF-A0A1I7SJE7-F1
#
_cell.length_a   1.000
_cell.length_b   1.000
_cell.length_c   1.000
_cell.angle_alpha   90.00
_cell.angle_beta   90.00
_cell.angle_gamma   90.00
#
_symmetry.space_group_name_H-M   'P 1'
#
loop_
_entity.id
_entity.type
_entity.pdbx_description
1 polymer ?
#
loop_
_entity_poly.entity_id
_entity_poly.type
_entity_poly.pdbx_seq_one_letter_code
_entity_poly.pdbx_strand_id
1 'polypeptide(L)'
;MYENYLQPIEGYVFGTCLIVELILMPLMAYLTAFRSRQMKRYRFYILNNVIWCFLFDIGPFVLRPTFTFPAGCLIMRPIIGISANVARAWAFMLLVVCINMEMGVVWSLFYRYAQVRGGWFGKKI
;
A
#
# COMPACT_ATOMS: atom_id res chain seq x y z
N MET A 1 26.81 13.90 -16.39
CA MET A 1 25.54 13.99 -15.65
C MET A 1 24.45 13.57 -16.62
N TYR A 2 23.78 12.45 -16.40
CA TYR A 2 22.60 12.11 -17.19
C TYR A 2 21.41 12.85 -16.57
N GLU A 3 20.77 13.73 -17.34
CA GLU A 3 19.54 14.39 -16.94
C GLU A 3 18.42 13.35 -16.91
N ASN A 4 17.87 13.07 -15.72
CA ASN A 4 16.70 12.22 -15.59
C ASN A 4 15.45 13.02 -15.98
N TYR A 5 15.06 12.97 -17.26
CA TYR A 5 13.83 13.60 -17.76
C TYR A 5 12.54 13.11 -17.07
N LEU A 6 12.59 11.99 -16.35
CA LEU A 6 11.48 11.40 -15.60
C LEU A 6 11.25 12.04 -14.22
N GLN A 7 12.25 12.69 -13.63
CA GLN A 7 12.14 13.28 -12.28
C GLN A 7 10.97 14.25 -12.08
N PRO A 8 10.66 15.19 -13.01
CA PRO A 8 9.49 16.05 -12.81
C PRO A 8 8.19 15.25 -12.86
N ILE A 9 8.10 14.25 -13.76
CA ILE A 9 6.91 13.41 -13.93
C ILE A 9 6.66 12.58 -12.68
N GLU A 10 7.70 11.96 -12.11
CA GLU A 10 7.62 11.15 -10.88
C GLU A 10 7.01 11.95 -9.71
N GLY A 11 7.42 13.21 -9.54
CA GLY A 11 6.87 14.08 -8.49
C GLY A 11 5.37 14.34 -8.63
N TYR A 12 4.89 14.58 -9.85
CA TYR A 12 3.46 14.79 -10.11
C TYR A 12 2.66 13.49 -9.96
N VAL A 13 3.19 12.36 -10.42
CA VAL A 13 2.52 11.06 -10.32
C VAL A 13 2.33 10.66 -8.86
N PHE A 14 3.38 10.69 -8.04
CA PHE A 14 3.24 10.31 -6.63
C PHE A 14 2.33 11.27 -5.84
N GLY A 15 2.39 12.57 -6.12
CA GLY A 15 1.51 13.55 -5.49
C GLY A 15 0.03 13.36 -5.85
N THR A 16 -0.26 13.12 -7.13
CA THR A 16 -1.63 12.90 -7.59
C THR A 16 -2.21 11.57 -7.09
N CYS A 17 -1.41 10.49 -7.07
CA CYS A 17 -1.79 9.22 -6.46
C CYS A 17 -2.19 9.40 -4.99
N LEU A 18 -1.36 10.09 -4.19
CA LEU A 18 -1.63 10.30 -2.77
C LEU A 18 -2.92 11.10 -2.52
N ILE A 19 -3.20 12.13 -3.33
CA ILE A 19 -4.46 12.90 -3.25
C ILE A 19 -5.67 12.02 -3.55
N VAL A 20 -5.58 11.23 -4.62
CA VAL A 20 -6.66 10.31 -5.04
C VAL A 20 -6.93 9.29 -3.93
N GLU A 21 -5.89 8.72 -3.34
CA GLU A 21 -6.02 7.78 -2.23
C GLU A 21 -6.59 8.41 -0.96
N LEU A 22 -6.21 9.65 -0.65
CA LEU A 22 -6.75 10.36 0.51
C LEU A 22 -8.27 10.57 0.42
N ILE A 23 -8.82 10.61 -0.80
CA ILE A 23 -10.27 10.68 -1.06
C ILE A 23 -10.89 9.27 -1.07
N LEU A 24 -10.24 8.30 -1.70
CA LEU A 24 -10.74 6.93 -1.84
C LEU A 24 -10.74 6.14 -0.53
N MET A 25 -9.72 6.32 0.31
CA MET A 25 -9.58 5.63 1.59
C MET A 25 -10.79 5.84 2.52
N PRO A 26 -11.24 7.08 2.84
CA PRO A 26 -12.41 7.29 3.68
C PRO A 26 -13.69 6.78 3.03
N LEU A 27 -13.81 6.83 1.70
CA LEU A 27 -14.95 6.26 0.98
C LEU A 27 -14.99 4.74 1.14
N MET A 28 -13.86 4.06 0.95
CA MET A 28 -13.74 2.61 1.11
C MET A 28 -13.99 2.19 2.56
N ALA A 29 -13.44 2.93 3.53
CA ALA A 29 -13.68 2.71 4.95
C ALA A 29 -15.16 2.90 5.32
N TYR A 30 -15.81 3.95 4.80
CA TYR A 30 -17.23 4.21 5.01
C TYR A 30 -18.10 3.09 4.43
N LEU A 31 -17.84 2.68 3.18
CA LEU A 31 -18.58 1.62 2.52
C LEU A 31 -18.44 0.27 3.25
N THR A 32 -17.22 -0.06 3.68
CA THR A 32 -16.99 -1.30 4.42
C THR A 32 -17.58 -1.28 5.83
N ALA A 33 -17.56 -0.15 6.52
CA ALA A 33 -18.09 -0.03 7.88
C ALA A 33 -19.63 -0.03 7.90
N PHE A 34 -20.28 0.77 7.04
CA PHE A 34 -21.72 1.05 7.15
C PHE A 34 -22.60 0.22 6.19
N ARG A 35 -22.12 -0.11 4.99
CA ARG A 35 -22.94 -0.79 3.97
C ARG A 35 -22.84 -2.31 4.02
N SER A 36 -21.73 -2.85 4.53
CA SER A 36 -21.44 -4.29 4.46
C SER A 36 -22.06 -5.11 5.59
N ARG A 37 -23.40 -5.23 5.59
CA ARG A 37 -24.15 -6.01 6.61
C ARG A 37 -23.85 -7.53 6.59
N GLN A 38 -23.41 -8.08 5.46
CA GLN A 38 -23.20 -9.53 5.29
C GLN A 38 -21.77 -10.01 5.60
N MET A 39 -20.81 -9.10 5.83
CA MET A 39 -19.36 -9.42 5.86
C MET A 39 -18.70 -9.05 7.20
N LYS A 40 -19.32 -9.39 8.34
CA LYS A 40 -18.89 -8.91 9.68
C LYS A 40 -17.43 -9.22 10.06
N ARG A 41 -16.89 -10.38 9.66
CA ARG A 41 -15.46 -10.73 9.88
C ARG A 41 -14.57 -10.27 8.72
N TYR A 42 -15.07 -10.39 7.48
CA TYR A 42 -14.33 -10.03 6.28
C TYR A 42 -14.01 -8.53 6.17
N ARG A 43 -14.84 -7.65 6.75
CA ARG A 43 -14.60 -6.21 6.80
C ARG A 43 -13.26 -5.83 7.45
N PHE A 44 -12.80 -6.58 8.45
CA PHE A 44 -11.54 -6.27 9.13
C PHE A 44 -10.34 -6.53 8.23
N TYR A 45 -10.39 -7.57 7.39
CA TYR A 45 -9.34 -7.84 6.41
C TYR A 45 -9.27 -6.76 5.34
N ILE A 46 -10.42 -6.28 4.86
CA ILE A 46 -10.45 -5.18 3.88
C ILE A 46 -9.91 -3.90 4.51
N LEU A 47 -10.37 -3.52 5.70
CA LEU A 47 -9.91 -2.31 6.37
C LEU A 47 -8.41 -2.35 6.68
N ASN A 48 -7.91 -3.49 7.16
CA ASN A 48 -6.48 -3.69 7.37
C ASN A 48 -5.69 -3.48 6.07
N ASN A 49 -6.15 -4.08 4.96
CA ASN A 49 -5.49 -3.92 3.68
C ASN A 49 -5.49 -2.47 3.18
N VAL A 50 -6.61 -1.76 3.30
CA VAL A 50 -6.73 -0.33 2.93
C VAL A 50 -5.75 0.54 3.73
N ILE A 51 -5.57 0.25 5.03
CA ILE A 51 -4.61 0.97 5.88
C ILE A 51 -3.16 0.70 5.42
N TRP A 52 -2.82 -0.55 5.11
CA TRP A 52 -1.46 -0.90 4.65
C TRP A 52 -1.14 -0.33 3.27
N CYS A 53 -2.10 -0.32 2.34
CA CYS A 53 -1.96 0.38 1.05
C CYS A 53 -1.65 1.87 1.27
N PHE A 54 -2.47 2.56 2.07
CA PHE A 54 -2.26 3.98 2.34
C PHE A 54 -0.90 4.28 2.99
N LEU A 55 -0.47 3.45 3.94
CA LEU A 55 0.86 3.55 4.55
C LEU A 55 1.98 3.31 3.53
N PHE A 56 1.76 2.42 2.56
CA PHE A 56 2.71 2.15 1.49
C PHE A 56 2.87 3.38 0.60
N ASP A 57 1.79 4.00 0.14
CA ASP A 57 1.81 5.15 -0.77
C ASP A 57 2.42 6.43 -0.18
N ILE A 58 2.39 6.58 1.15
CA ILE A 58 3.14 7.63 1.85
C ILE A 58 4.65 7.45 1.65
N GLY A 59 5.15 6.21 1.58
CA GLY A 59 6.59 5.96 1.53
C GLY A 59 7.30 6.46 0.26
N PRO A 60 6.82 6.16 -0.96
CA PRO A 60 7.34 6.75 -2.20
C PRO A 60 7.28 8.27 -2.20
N PHE A 61 6.24 8.86 -1.61
CA PHE A 61 6.16 10.31 -1.44
C PHE A 61 7.33 10.83 -0.58
N VAL A 62 7.70 10.17 0.52
CA VAL A 62 8.81 10.60 1.39
C VAL A 62 10.19 10.33 0.79
N LEU A 63 10.38 9.16 0.17
CA LEU A 63 11.69 8.69 -0.30
C LEU A 63 12.06 9.09 -1.73
N ARG A 64 11.09 9.53 -2.55
CA ARG A 64 11.24 9.83 -3.98
C ARG A 64 12.18 8.84 -4.69
N PRO A 65 11.70 7.61 -4.93
CA PRO A 65 12.47 6.65 -5.73
C PRO A 65 12.73 7.25 -7.11
N THR A 66 14.00 7.37 -7.48
CA THR A 66 14.40 7.80 -8.82
C THR A 66 15.04 6.63 -9.54
N PHE A 67 14.54 6.30 -10.72
CA PHE A 67 15.14 5.29 -11.58
C PHE A 67 16.18 5.96 -12.48
N THR A 68 17.43 5.47 -12.39
CA THR A 68 18.48 5.89 -13.31
C THR A 68 18.63 4.88 -14.44
N PHE A 69 18.80 5.37 -15.67
CA PHE A 69 19.11 4.57 -16.87
C PHE A 69 20.56 4.83 -17.29
N PRO A 70 21.30 3.89 -17.92
CA PRO A 70 20.85 2.65 -18.59
C PRO A 70 20.85 1.37 -17.74
N ALA A 71 21.53 1.34 -16.60
CA ALA A 71 21.38 0.25 -15.62
C ALA A 71 20.30 0.68 -14.63
N GLY A 72 19.17 -0.03 -14.58
CA GLY A 72 18.00 0.27 -13.73
C GLY A 72 18.34 0.23 -12.24
N CYS A 73 19.02 1.27 -11.76
CA CYS A 73 19.39 1.42 -10.36
C CYS A 73 18.35 2.33 -9.70
N LEU A 74 17.67 1.78 -8.70
CA LEU A 74 16.75 2.50 -7.83
C LEU A 74 17.56 3.33 -6.82
N ILE A 75 17.57 4.64 -6.98
CA ILE A 75 18.21 5.56 -6.05
C ILE A 75 17.12 6.28 -5.26
N MET A 76 17.07 6.03 -3.94
CA MET A 76 16.19 6.74 -3.02
C MET A 76 16.85 8.07 -2.64
N ARG A 77 16.27 9.19 -3.06
CA ARG A 77 16.73 10.53 -2.66
C ARG A 77 15.67 11.15 -1.74
N PRO A 78 15.86 11.15 -0.42
CA PRO A 78 14.87 11.68 0.50
C PRO A 78 14.60 13.16 0.19
N ILE A 79 13.33 13.59 0.33
CA ILE A 79 12.91 14.99 0.12
C ILE A 79 13.59 15.93 1.12
N ILE A 80 13.83 15.43 2.33
CA ILE A 80 14.40 16.18 3.44
C ILE A 80 15.91 15.84 3.50
N GLY A 81 16.74 16.72 4.04
CA GLY A 81 18.17 16.46 4.33
C GLY A 81 18.37 15.37 5.39
N ILE A 82 17.79 14.20 5.17
CA ILE A 82 17.71 13.06 6.07
C ILE A 82 19.07 12.34 6.04
N SER A 83 19.56 11.96 7.22
CA SER A 83 20.76 11.14 7.33
C SER A 83 20.58 9.78 6.65
N ALA A 84 21.67 9.21 6.14
CA ALA A 84 21.63 7.91 5.44
C ALA A 84 21.00 6.78 6.27
N ASN A 85 21.15 6.83 7.60
CA ASN A 85 20.57 5.85 8.52
C ASN A 85 19.04 5.93 8.56
N VAL A 86 18.49 7.14 8.56
CA VAL A 86 17.03 7.34 8.57
C VAL A 86 16.44 6.99 7.21
N ALA A 87 17.14 7.26 6.09
CA ALA A 87 16.71 6.81 4.77
C ALA A 87 16.66 5.26 4.67
N ARG A 88 17.65 4.56 5.24
CA ARG A 88 17.63 3.08 5.35
C ARG A 88 16.47 2.58 6.21
N ALA A 89 16.19 3.24 7.34
CA ALA A 89 15.06 2.89 8.18
C ALA A 89 13.72 3.03 7.44
N TRP A 90 13.54 4.11 6.68
CA TRP A 90 12.36 4.30 5.82
C TRP A 90 12.26 3.23 4.73
N ALA A 91 13.36 2.86 4.07
CA ALA A 91 13.36 1.80 3.08
C ALA A 91 12.99 0.43 3.69
N PHE A 92 13.48 0.13 4.90
CA PHE A 92 13.11 -1.07 5.64
C PHE A 92 11.64 -1.06 6.05
N MET A 93 11.14 0.06 6.56
CA MET A 93 9.72 0.24 6.89
C MET A 93 8.83 0.01 5.67
N LEU A 94 9.22 0.53 4.50
CA LEU A 94 8.49 0.28 3.26
C LEU A 94 8.43 -1.19 2.87
N LEU A 95 9.52 -1.93 3.04
CA LEU A 95 9.52 -3.38 2.80
C LEU A 95 8.58 -4.11 3.75
N VAL A 96 8.58 -3.76 5.04
CA VAL A 96 7.67 -4.34 6.03
C VAL A 96 6.21 -4.04 5.68
N VAL A 97 5.91 -2.79 5.32
CA VAL A 97 4.57 -2.39 4.89
C VAL A 97 4.13 -3.14 3.63
N CYS A 98 5.01 -3.26 2.63
CA CYS A 98 4.76 -4.02 1.40
C CYS A 98 4.42 -5.49 1.70
N ILE A 99 5.20 -6.15 2.56
CA ILE A 99 4.92 -7.52 2.99
C ILE A 99 3.55 -7.61 3.67
N ASN A 100 3.21 -6.67 4.55
CA ASN A 100 1.91 -6.67 5.24
C ASN A 100 0.73 -6.41 4.29
N MET A 101 0.91 -5.55 3.29
CA MET A 101 -0.07 -5.31 2.23
C MET A 101 -0.34 -6.60 1.45
N GLU A 102 0.70 -7.26 0.94
CA GLU A 102 0.57 -8.52 0.19
C GLU A 102 -0.05 -9.63 1.06
N MET A 103 0.40 -9.77 2.31
CA MET A 103 -0.16 -10.73 3.25
C MET A 103 -1.64 -10.43 3.56
N GLY A 104 -2.03 -9.16 3.61
CA GLY A 104 -3.42 -8.73 3.76
C GLY A 104 -4.29 -9.21 2.59
N VAL A 105 -3.80 -9.08 1.36
CA VAL A 105 -4.46 -9.60 0.15
C VAL A 105 -4.58 -11.11 0.21
N VAL A 106 -3.47 -11.82 0.47
CA VAL A 106 -3.44 -13.29 0.56
C VAL A 106 -4.44 -13.79 1.60
N TRP A 107 -4.48 -13.19 2.79
CA TRP A 107 -5.40 -13.61 3.83
C TRP A 107 -6.86 -13.32 3.49
N SER A 108 -7.13 -12.22 2.79
CA SER A 108 -8.46 -11.89 2.30
C SER A 108 -8.96 -12.91 1.26
N LEU A 109 -8.08 -13.38 0.37
CA LEU A 109 -8.37 -14.42 -0.62
C LEU A 109 -8.55 -15.78 0.04
N PHE A 110 -7.67 -16.13 0.98
CA PHE A 110 -7.78 -17.37 1.74
C PHE A 110 -9.10 -17.43 2.51
N TYR A 111 -9.52 -16.33 3.13
CA TYR A 111 -10.81 -16.24 3.82
C TYR A 111 -12.00 -16.45 2.86
N ARG A 112 -11.99 -15.81 1.68
CA ARG A 112 -13.04 -16.02 0.66
C ARG A 112 -13.07 -17.47 0.18
N TYR A 113 -11.91 -18.06 -0.09
CA TYR A 113 -11.80 -19.45 -0.51
C TYR A 113 -12.30 -20.40 0.57
N ALA A 114 -11.93 -20.16 1.83
CA ALA A 114 -12.40 -20.93 2.99
C ALA A 114 -13.91 -20.78 3.21
N GLN A 115 -14.53 -19.63 2.94
CA GLN A 115 -15.98 -19.49 3.01
C GLN A 115 -16.72 -20.25 1.90
N VAL A 116 -16.19 -20.23 0.67
CA VAL A 116 -16.78 -20.97 -0.46
C VAL A 116 -16.68 -22.48 -0.24
N ARG A 117 -15.53 -22.97 0.22
CA ARG A 117 -15.31 -24.40 0.52
C ARG A 117 -15.98 -24.83 1.83
N GLY A 118 -15.98 -23.95 2.82
CA GLY A 118 -16.63 -24.10 4.13
C GLY A 118 -18.14 -23.97 4.08
N GLY A 119 -18.76 -23.54 2.97
CA GLY A 119 -20.20 -23.67 2.77
C GLY A 119 -20.71 -25.12 2.86
N TRP A 120 -19.82 -26.11 2.69
CA TRP A 120 -20.12 -27.53 2.91
C TRP A 120 -19.85 -28.02 4.35
N PHE A 121 -18.96 -27.35 5.11
CA PHE A 121 -18.55 -27.72 6.47
C PHE A 121 -19.01 -26.74 7.57
N GLY A 122 -19.71 -25.66 7.22
CA GLY A 122 -19.92 -24.47 8.05
C GLY A 122 -21.34 -24.29 8.59
N LYS A 123 -22.16 -25.34 8.62
CA LYS A 123 -23.30 -25.38 9.55
C LYS A 123 -22.74 -25.78 10.93
N LYS A 124 -22.53 -24.77 11.79
CA LYS A 124 -21.98 -24.80 13.16
C LYS A 124 -20.49 -24.43 13.22
N ILE A 125 -20.23 -23.13 13.42
CA ILE A 125 -19.44 -22.54 14.52
C ILE A 125 -19.92 -21.09 14.66
#